data_AF-A0A258DNV3-F1
#
_entry.id   AF-A0A258DNV3-F1
#
_cell.length_a   1.000
_cell.length_b   1.000
_cell.length_c   1.000
_cell.angle_alpha   90.00
_cell.angle_beta   90.00
_cell.angle_gamma   90.00
#
_symmetry.space_group_name_H-M   'P 1'
#
loop_
_entity.id
_entity.type
_entity.pdbx_description
1 polymer ?
#
loop_
_entity_poly.entity_id
_entity_poly.type
_entity_poly.pdbx_seq_one_letter_code
_entity_poly.pdbx_strand_id
1 'polypeptide(L)'
;MLRSITFGAALLAGLAAFVAPSSAQTYPSRAVKIIVPFGPGGPADVYARLVGQRLQEVFHQPFVIENKPGAGSVIGTAEAAKAPADGYTLLMMSNTQTANESLVKRRPYELMRDFTGVSPINYSDLVIVVGDVTSTLACSIAAKKLQIDVAHVEGG
;
A
#
# COMPACT_ATOMS: atom_id res chain seq x y z
N MET A 1 -19.93 -69.74 -7.30
CA MET A 1 -19.40 -68.53 -7.95
C MET A 1 -20.19 -67.26 -7.55
N LEU A 2 -20.51 -67.04 -6.27
CA LEU A 2 -21.44 -65.96 -5.88
C LEU A 2 -21.17 -65.31 -4.51
N ARG A 3 -19.90 -65.14 -4.09
CA ARG A 3 -19.58 -64.53 -2.79
C ARG A 3 -18.51 -63.43 -2.79
N SER A 4 -18.02 -63.00 -3.96
CA SER A 4 -16.83 -62.13 -4.03
C SER A 4 -17.09 -60.67 -4.45
N ILE A 5 -18.34 -60.27 -4.69
CA ILE A 5 -18.64 -58.92 -5.24
C ILE A 5 -19.03 -57.90 -4.14
N THR A 6 -19.32 -58.36 -2.91
CA THR A 6 -19.82 -57.47 -1.85
C THR A 6 -18.74 -56.64 -1.11
N PHE A 7 -17.45 -56.92 -1.30
CA PHE A 7 -16.38 -56.20 -0.59
C PHE A 7 -15.90 -54.89 -1.27
N GLY A 8 -16.16 -54.72 -2.56
CA GLY A 8 -15.70 -53.53 -3.31
C GLY A 8 -16.56 -52.28 -3.08
N ALA A 9 -17.83 -52.44 -2.72
CA ALA A 9 -18.76 -51.32 -2.57
C ALA A 9 -18.59 -50.56 -1.24
N ALA A 10 -18.05 -51.20 -0.20
CA ALA A 10 -17.86 -50.56 1.12
C ALA A 10 -16.67 -49.59 1.15
N LEU A 11 -15.66 -49.78 0.29
CA LEU A 11 -14.45 -48.95 0.28
C LEU A 11 -14.65 -47.62 -0.46
N LEU A 12 -15.56 -47.57 -1.46
CA LEU A 12 -15.90 -46.30 -2.14
C LEU A 12 -16.83 -45.41 -1.32
N ALA A 13 -17.61 -45.95 -0.38
CA ALA A 13 -18.50 -45.16 0.46
C ALA A 13 -17.77 -44.38 1.57
N GLY A 14 -16.56 -44.81 1.96
CA GLY A 14 -15.76 -44.14 3.00
C GLY A 14 -15.02 -42.88 2.52
N LEU A 15 -14.75 -42.76 1.21
CA LEU A 15 -13.99 -41.63 0.67
C LEU A 15 -14.83 -40.35 0.46
N ALA A 16 -16.16 -40.47 0.46
CA ALA A 16 -17.07 -39.32 0.28
C ALA A 16 -17.26 -38.49 1.57
N ALA A 17 -16.86 -39.01 2.74
CA ALA A 17 -17.08 -38.35 4.03
C ALA A 17 -16.02 -37.31 4.43
N PHE A 18 -14.95 -37.16 3.65
CA PHE A 18 -13.84 -36.21 3.94
C PHE A 18 -13.86 -34.93 3.11
N VAL A 19 -14.88 -34.70 2.27
CA VAL A 19 -15.12 -33.38 1.69
C VAL A 19 -15.84 -32.54 2.75
N ALA A 20 -15.09 -32.08 3.75
CA ALA A 20 -15.55 -30.96 4.55
C ALA A 20 -15.76 -29.77 3.59
N PRO A 21 -16.90 -29.06 3.66
CA PRO A 21 -17.07 -27.87 2.86
C PRO A 21 -15.93 -26.92 3.19
N SER A 22 -15.09 -26.65 2.20
CA SER A 22 -14.20 -25.49 2.23
C SER A 22 -15.12 -24.28 2.31
N SER A 23 -15.40 -23.78 3.52
CA SER A 23 -15.88 -22.42 3.69
C SER A 23 -14.77 -21.54 3.15
N ALA A 24 -14.92 -21.11 1.89
CA ALA A 24 -14.20 -19.96 1.39
C ALA A 24 -14.42 -18.86 2.44
N GLN A 25 -13.38 -18.51 3.20
CA GLN A 25 -13.52 -17.45 4.18
C GLN A 25 -13.90 -16.20 3.39
N THR A 26 -15.09 -15.68 3.66
CA THR A 26 -15.54 -14.42 3.07
C THR A 26 -14.62 -13.33 3.58
N TYR A 27 -13.65 -12.95 2.75
CA TYR A 27 -12.79 -11.82 3.03
C TYR A 27 -13.53 -10.52 2.69
N PRO A 28 -13.43 -9.48 3.52
CA PRO A 28 -12.88 -9.46 4.88
C PRO A 28 -13.90 -9.95 5.92
N SER A 29 -13.44 -10.65 6.97
CA SER A 29 -14.28 -11.09 8.10
C SER A 29 -14.08 -10.25 9.37
N ARG A 30 -13.14 -9.31 9.33
CA ARG A 30 -12.82 -8.35 10.40
C ARG A 30 -12.33 -7.04 9.76
N ALA A 31 -12.12 -6.01 10.58
CA ALA A 31 -11.59 -4.73 10.13
C ALA A 31 -10.24 -4.88 9.42
N VAL A 32 -10.07 -4.15 8.31
CA VAL A 32 -8.84 -4.08 7.53
C VAL A 32 -8.14 -2.76 7.84
N LYS A 33 -6.83 -2.81 8.12
CA LYS A 33 -6.00 -1.63 8.34
C LYS A 33 -5.38 -1.16 7.03
N ILE A 34 -5.41 0.13 6.75
CA ILE A 34 -4.68 0.78 5.67
C ILE A 34 -3.63 1.71 6.29
N ILE A 35 -2.36 1.35 6.16
CA ILE A 35 -1.23 2.18 6.61
C ILE A 35 -0.94 3.23 5.54
N VAL A 36 -0.98 4.50 5.93
CA VAL A 36 -0.62 5.64 5.09
C VAL A 36 0.72 6.20 5.58
N PRO A 37 1.84 6.01 4.87
CA PRO A 37 3.17 6.40 5.34
C PRO A 37 3.47 7.89 5.09
N PHE A 38 2.45 8.74 5.22
CA PHE A 38 2.46 10.18 4.99
C PHE A 38 1.66 10.91 6.07
N GLY A 39 1.89 12.22 6.18
CA GLY A 39 1.14 13.06 7.12
C GLY A 39 -0.35 13.11 6.79
N PRO A 40 -1.22 13.28 7.80
CA PRO A 40 -2.66 13.42 7.61
C PRO A 40 -3.01 14.66 6.79
N GLY A 41 -4.09 14.60 6.01
CA GLY A 41 -4.53 15.69 5.13
C GLY A 41 -3.74 15.85 3.84
N GLY A 42 -2.65 15.09 3.64
CA GLY A 42 -1.96 15.01 2.35
C GLY A 42 -2.71 14.17 1.32
N PRO A 43 -2.30 14.20 0.04
CA PRO A 43 -3.00 13.50 -1.04
C PRO A 43 -3.23 12.01 -0.77
N ALA A 44 -2.21 11.29 -0.29
CA ALA A 44 -2.32 9.87 0.02
C ALA A 44 -3.34 9.56 1.14
N ASP A 45 -3.44 10.42 2.15
CA ASP A 45 -4.42 10.27 3.23
C ASP A 45 -5.85 10.50 2.73
N VAL A 46 -6.04 11.54 1.91
CA VAL A 46 -7.35 11.85 1.30
C VAL A 46 -7.84 10.68 0.45
N TYR A 47 -6.98 10.15 -0.42
CA TYR A 47 -7.36 8.98 -1.23
C TYR A 47 -7.60 7.73 -0.39
N ALA A 48 -6.80 7.47 0.65
CA ALA A 48 -7.02 6.33 1.53
C ALA A 48 -8.36 6.38 2.25
N ARG A 49 -8.79 7.57 2.70
CA ARG A 49 -10.09 7.75 3.35
C ARG A 49 -11.23 7.57 2.35
N LEU A 50 -11.11 8.12 1.15
CA LEU A 50 -12.11 7.97 0.09
C LEU A 50 -12.29 6.50 -0.31
N VAL A 51 -11.18 5.80 -0.57
CA VAL A 51 -11.21 4.38 -0.93
C VAL A 51 -11.70 3.53 0.23
N GLY A 52 -11.21 3.77 1.45
CA GLY A 52 -11.63 3.05 2.66
C GLY A 52 -13.14 3.14 2.91
N GLN A 53 -13.72 4.33 2.74
CA GLN A 53 -15.17 4.51 2.82
C GLN A 53 -15.90 3.65 1.79
N ARG A 54 -15.46 3.67 0.53
CA ARG A 54 -16.12 2.89 -0.53
C ARG A 54 -15.97 1.39 -0.33
N LEU A 55 -14.81 0.93 0.13
CA LEU A 55 -14.58 -0.48 0.47
C LEU A 55 -15.46 -0.93 1.63
N GLN A 56 -15.63 -0.09 2.65
CA GLN A 56 -16.52 -0.38 3.77
C GLN A 56 -17.99 -0.53 3.31
N GLU A 57 -18.45 0.29 2.36
CA GLU A 57 -19.79 0.17 1.78
C GLU A 57 -19.99 -1.17 1.03
N VAL A 58 -18.96 -1.66 0.34
CA VAL A 58 -19.01 -2.88 -0.48
C VAL A 58 -18.85 -4.14 0.37
N PHE A 59 -17.92 -4.12 1.31
CA PHE A 59 -17.53 -5.30 2.09
C PHE A 59 -18.20 -5.37 3.46
N HIS A 60 -18.89 -4.30 3.89
CA HIS A 60 -19.57 -4.21 5.18
C HIS A 60 -18.63 -4.46 6.38
N GLN A 61 -17.33 -4.23 6.21
CA GLN A 61 -16.33 -4.28 7.26
C GLN A 61 -15.59 -2.94 7.36
N PRO A 62 -15.13 -2.54 8.55
CA PRO A 62 -14.37 -1.29 8.69
C PRO A 62 -13.04 -1.34 7.94
N PHE A 63 -12.71 -0.26 7.22
CA PHE A 63 -11.36 -0.01 6.69
C PHE A 63 -10.74 1.16 7.47
N VAL A 64 -9.80 0.86 8.35
CA VAL A 64 -9.23 1.82 9.32
C VAL A 64 -7.93 2.41 8.76
N ILE A 65 -7.89 3.74 8.62
CA ILE A 65 -6.73 4.47 8.11
C ILE A 65 -5.80 4.83 9.29
N GLU A 66 -4.54 4.40 9.20
CA GLU A 66 -3.48 4.77 10.16
C GLU A 66 -2.36 5.54 9.47
N ASN A 67 -2.17 6.81 9.84
CA ASN A 67 -1.06 7.62 9.34
C ASN A 67 0.23 7.33 10.11
N LYS A 68 1.28 6.91 9.41
CA LYS A 68 2.61 6.55 9.95
C LYS A 68 3.72 7.31 9.20
N PRO A 69 3.79 8.65 9.33
CA PRO A 69 4.79 9.45 8.62
C PRO A 69 6.20 9.25 9.17
N GLY A 70 7.21 9.60 8.35
CA GLY A 70 8.60 9.71 8.78
C GLY A 70 9.60 9.04 7.84
N ALA A 71 10.85 9.53 7.87
CA ALA A 71 11.98 9.05 7.06
C ALA A 71 11.64 8.85 5.57
N GLY A 72 10.94 9.80 4.94
CA GLY A 72 10.53 9.68 3.54
C GLY A 72 9.65 8.46 3.27
N SER A 73 8.69 8.16 4.16
CA SER A 73 7.79 7.00 4.09
C SER A 73 8.39 5.64 4.45
N VAL A 74 9.67 5.58 4.82
CA VAL A 74 10.33 4.31 5.19
C VAL A 74 9.71 3.70 6.45
N ILE A 75 9.35 4.50 7.46
CA ILE A 75 8.84 3.98 8.75
C ILE A 75 7.51 3.24 8.58
N GLY A 76 6.50 3.90 8.00
CA GLY A 76 5.19 3.27 7.78
C GLY A 76 5.25 2.11 6.79
N THR A 77 6.09 2.20 5.77
CA THR A 77 6.27 1.09 4.80
C THR A 77 6.91 -0.12 5.48
N ALA A 78 7.90 0.08 6.35
CA ALA A 78 8.51 -1.00 7.13
C ALA A 78 7.53 -1.67 8.11
N GLU A 79 6.62 -0.90 8.71
CA GLU A 79 5.56 -1.44 9.56
C GLU A 79 4.62 -2.33 8.75
N ALA A 80 4.22 -1.89 7.55
CA ALA A 80 3.37 -2.67 6.65
C ALA A 80 4.07 -3.96 6.17
N ALA A 81 5.35 -3.89 5.82
CA ALA A 81 6.13 -5.05 5.36
C ALA A 81 6.25 -6.15 6.43
N LYS A 82 6.21 -5.78 7.72
CA LYS A 82 6.29 -6.72 8.86
C LYS A 82 4.94 -7.28 9.28
N ALA A 83 3.84 -6.78 8.71
CA ALA A 83 2.51 -7.26 9.04
C ALA A 83 2.32 -8.69 8.49
N PRO A 84 1.42 -9.49 9.10
CA PRO A 84 1.04 -10.78 8.54
C PRO A 84 0.55 -10.62 7.09
N ALA A 85 0.97 -11.53 6.21
CA ALA A 85 0.55 -11.57 4.80
C ALA A 85 -0.87 -12.17 4.64
N ASP A 86 -1.83 -11.69 5.43
CA ASP A 86 -3.21 -12.20 5.52
C ASP A 86 -4.24 -11.26 4.87
N GLY A 87 -3.80 -10.16 4.27
CA GLY A 87 -4.63 -9.16 3.60
C GLY A 87 -5.27 -8.12 4.53
N TYR A 88 -5.15 -8.26 5.86
CA TYR A 88 -5.78 -7.32 6.81
C TYR A 88 -4.93 -6.09 7.11
N THR A 89 -3.71 -6.02 6.57
CA THR A 89 -2.89 -4.80 6.55
C THR A 89 -2.52 -4.46 5.12
N LEU A 90 -3.00 -3.32 4.65
CA LEU A 90 -2.72 -2.79 3.33
C LEU A 90 -1.82 -1.56 3.46
N LEU A 91 -1.02 -1.29 2.43
CA LEU A 91 -0.17 -0.11 2.34
C LEU A 91 -0.74 0.85 1.30
N MET A 92 -0.98 2.11 1.67
CA MET A 92 -1.21 3.18 0.71
C MET A 92 0.14 3.67 0.16
N MET A 93 0.53 3.09 -0.97
CA MET A 93 1.78 3.38 -1.67
C MET A 93 1.65 4.63 -2.57
N SER A 94 2.77 5.32 -2.79
CA SER A 94 2.96 6.29 -3.87
C SER A 94 4.27 6.00 -4.62
N ASN A 95 4.67 6.90 -5.53
CA ASN A 95 5.98 6.86 -6.18
C ASN A 95 7.17 6.97 -5.21
N THR A 96 6.96 7.46 -3.99
CA THR A 96 8.00 7.62 -2.96
C THR A 96 8.66 6.28 -2.63
N GLN A 97 7.88 5.21 -2.52
CA GLN A 97 8.39 3.88 -2.21
C GLN A 97 9.32 3.36 -3.32
N THR A 98 8.95 3.58 -4.58
CA THR A 98 9.79 3.24 -5.74
C THR A 98 11.05 4.09 -5.78
N ALA A 99 10.96 5.38 -5.50
CA ALA A 99 12.13 6.26 -5.43
C ALA A 99 13.09 5.84 -4.29
N ASN A 100 12.55 5.42 -3.15
CA ASN A 100 13.35 4.95 -2.03
C ASN A 100 14.20 3.72 -2.39
N GLU A 101 13.81 2.94 -3.41
CA GLU A 101 14.59 1.77 -3.86
C GLU A 101 16.02 2.14 -4.27
N SER A 102 16.22 3.34 -4.84
CA SER A 102 17.54 3.86 -5.20
C SER A 102 18.10 4.85 -4.17
N LEU A 103 17.24 5.62 -3.49
CA LEU A 103 17.67 6.72 -2.63
C LEU A 103 18.06 6.29 -1.20
N VAL A 104 17.40 5.27 -0.65
CA VAL A 104 17.61 4.85 0.75
C VAL A 104 18.46 3.59 0.77
N LYS A 105 19.78 3.69 0.88
CA LYS A 105 20.69 2.53 0.74
C LYS A 105 20.38 1.34 1.66
N ARG A 106 19.88 1.60 2.88
CA ARG A 106 19.59 0.57 3.90
C ARG A 106 18.14 0.66 4.33
N ARG A 107 17.25 0.04 3.56
CA ARG A 107 15.82 -0.07 3.90
C ARG A 107 15.58 -1.37 4.68
N PRO A 108 14.64 -1.35 5.65
CA PRO A 108 14.22 -2.56 6.37
C PRO A 108 13.15 -3.38 5.61
N TYR A 109 13.01 -3.17 4.29
CA TYR A 109 12.08 -3.88 3.40
C TYR A 109 12.64 -3.84 1.96
N GLU A 110 12.17 -4.76 1.13
CA GLU A 110 12.40 -4.79 -0.31
C GLU A 110 11.06 -4.77 -1.05
N LEU A 111 10.83 -3.73 -1.87
CA LEU A 111 9.50 -3.44 -2.38
C LEU A 111 8.88 -4.57 -3.22
N MET A 112 9.68 -5.17 -4.10
CA MET A 112 9.22 -6.23 -5.01
C MET A 112 9.16 -7.61 -4.37
N ARG A 113 9.79 -7.80 -3.21
CA ARG A 113 9.80 -9.07 -2.47
C ARG A 113 8.72 -9.11 -1.39
N ASP A 114 8.60 -8.00 -0.64
CA ASP A 114 7.79 -7.96 0.58
C ASP A 114 6.36 -7.46 0.34
N PHE A 115 6.02 -7.01 -0.88
CA PHE A 115 4.69 -6.51 -1.23
C PHE A 115 4.14 -7.10 -2.53
N THR A 116 2.83 -7.32 -2.53
CA THR A 116 2.05 -7.64 -3.73
C THR A 116 1.21 -6.43 -4.11
N GLY A 117 1.35 -5.97 -5.37
CA GLY A 117 0.50 -4.91 -5.90
C GLY A 117 -0.96 -5.35 -6.00
N VAL A 118 -1.88 -4.55 -5.43
CA VAL A 118 -3.32 -4.84 -5.44
C VAL A 118 -4.02 -4.14 -6.59
N SER A 119 -3.96 -2.81 -6.61
CA SER A 119 -4.54 -1.98 -7.67
C SER A 119 -3.87 -0.60 -7.68
N PRO A 120 -3.71 0.05 -8.85
CA PRO A 120 -3.49 1.48 -8.90
C PRO A 120 -4.73 2.21 -8.33
N ILE A 121 -4.52 3.28 -7.57
CA ILE A 121 -5.59 4.09 -6.97
C ILE A 121 -5.81 5.39 -7.75
N ASN A 122 -4.72 6.08 -8.08
CA ASN A 122 -4.74 7.31 -8.84
C ASN A 122 -3.40 7.53 -9.56
N TYR A 123 -3.42 8.43 -10.54
CA TYR A 123 -2.24 9.09 -11.07
C TYR A 123 -2.44 10.61 -10.91
N SER A 124 -1.36 11.36 -10.78
CA SER A 124 -1.41 12.82 -10.65
C SER A 124 -0.15 13.42 -11.20
N ASP A 125 -0.28 14.52 -11.93
CA ASP A 125 0.85 15.32 -12.35
C ASP A 125 1.33 16.20 -11.18
N LEU A 126 2.64 16.29 -11.02
CA LEU A 126 3.25 17.19 -10.04
C LEU A 126 3.41 18.58 -10.66
N VAL A 127 2.85 19.59 -10.00
CA VAL A 127 2.96 21.00 -10.42
C VAL A 127 3.84 21.76 -9.44
N ILE A 128 4.72 22.60 -9.97
CA ILE A 128 5.52 23.52 -9.15
C ILE A 128 4.65 24.74 -8.82
N VAL A 129 4.38 24.95 -7.54
CA VAL A 129 3.63 26.10 -7.04
C VAL A 129 4.59 27.06 -6.33
N VAL A 130 4.46 28.35 -6.65
CA VAL A 130 5.25 29.43 -6.07
C VAL A 130 4.29 30.31 -5.27
N GLY A 131 4.65 30.68 -4.04
CA GLY A 131 3.78 31.42 -3.13
C GLY A 131 3.46 32.86 -3.55
N ASP A 132 4.10 33.35 -4.62
CA ASP A 132 3.86 34.67 -5.21
C ASP A 132 3.37 34.52 -6.65
N VAL A 133 2.10 34.89 -6.86
CA VAL A 133 1.36 34.84 -8.13
C VAL A 133 2.00 35.72 -9.21
N THR A 134 2.88 36.66 -8.83
CA THR A 134 3.48 37.64 -9.75
C THR A 134 4.71 37.10 -10.49
N SER A 135 5.21 35.91 -10.14
CA SER A 135 6.44 35.35 -10.70
C SER A 135 6.18 34.09 -11.54
N THR A 136 6.42 34.18 -12.86
CA THR A 136 6.41 33.02 -13.77
C THR A 136 7.43 31.97 -13.32
N LEU A 137 7.26 30.69 -13.71
CA LEU A 137 8.23 29.62 -13.43
C LEU A 137 9.68 30.03 -13.79
N ALA A 138 9.87 30.72 -14.91
CA ALA A 138 11.15 31.28 -15.33
C ALA A 138 11.74 32.28 -14.32
N CYS A 139 10.89 33.12 -13.71
CA CYS A 139 11.27 34.09 -12.70
C CYS A 139 11.69 33.39 -11.38
N SER A 140 11.01 32.30 -11.01
CA SER A 140 11.41 31.48 -9.86
C SER A 140 12.72 30.71 -10.08
N ILE A 141 12.95 30.20 -11.29
CA ILE A 141 14.23 29.58 -11.67
C ILE A 141 15.36 30.60 -11.62
N ALA A 142 15.15 31.80 -12.18
CA ALA A 142 16.14 32.88 -12.14
C ALA A 142 16.42 33.35 -10.71
N ALA A 143 15.39 33.53 -9.88
CA ALA A 143 15.53 33.91 -8.47
C ALA A 143 16.29 32.85 -7.66
N LYS A 144 16.00 31.56 -7.87
CA LYS A 144 16.74 30.48 -7.19
C LYS A 144 18.19 30.39 -7.67
N LYS A 145 18.45 30.59 -8.96
CA LYS A 145 19.82 30.64 -9.51
C LYS A 145 20.63 31.78 -8.89
N LEU A 146 20.04 32.97 -8.79
CA LEU A 146 20.64 34.12 -8.09
C LEU A 146 20.91 33.83 -6.61
N GLN A 147 20.01 33.17 -5.89
CA GLN A 147 20.26 32.77 -4.49
C GLN A 147 21.42 31.76 -4.36
N ILE A 148 21.52 30.81 -5.30
CA ILE A 148 22.62 29.84 -5.32
C ILE A 148 23.94 30.55 -5.64
N ASP A 149 23.96 31.46 -6.62
CA ASP A 149 25.16 32.23 -6.97
C ASP A 149 25.60 33.14 -5.81
N VAL A 150 24.67 33.81 -5.11
CA VAL A 150 24.97 34.60 -3.91
C VAL A 150 25.52 33.72 -2.78
N ALA A 151 24.90 32.56 -2.52
CA ALA A 151 25.39 31.63 -1.51
C ALA A 151 26.77 31.02 -1.86
N HIS A 152 27.11 30.92 -3.14
CA HIS A 152 28.43 30.48 -3.59
C HIS A 152 29.49 31.58 -3.47
N VAL A 153 29.09 32.86 -3.55
CA VAL A 153 29.99 34.02 -3.40
C VAL A 153 30.26 34.36 -1.94
N GLU A 154 29.33 34.11 -1.01
CA GLU A 154 29.51 34.41 0.42
C GLU A 154 30.23 33.30 1.22
N GLY A 155 30.62 32.20 0.58
CA GLY A 155 31.28 31.05 1.21
C GLY A 155 32.78 30.88 0.92
N GLY A 156 33.46 31.91 0.38
CA GLY A 156 34.88 31.90 0.00
C GLY A 156 35.76 32.75 0.91
#